data_AF-A0A1Y4JD69-F1
#
_entry.id   AF-A0A1Y4JD69-F1
#
_cell.length_a   1.000
_cell.length_b   1.000
_cell.length_c   1.000
_cell.angle_alpha   90.00
_cell.angle_beta   90.00
_cell.angle_gamma   90.00
#
_symmetry.space_group_name_H-M   'P 1'
#
loop_
_entity.id
_entity.type
_entity.pdbx_description
1 polymer ?
#
loop_
_entity_poly.entity_id
_entity_poly.type
_entity_poly.pdbx_seq_one_letter_code
_entity_poly.pdbx_strand_id
1 'polypeptide(L)' 'MCIFVEKSHYAVNTKEIGTYIKERRQSLNINQLELSELAGVGINTIVSIERGQGNPKLETLLTVADTLGLQVEIKLKE' A
#
# COMPACT_ATOMS: atom_id res chain seq x y z
N MET A 1 -22.45 -12.43 24.36
CA MET A 1 -22.36 -10.98 24.06
C MET A 1 -21.61 -10.84 22.74
N CYS A 2 -22.35 -10.85 21.62
CA CYS A 2 -21.76 -10.65 20.30
C CYS A 2 -21.42 -9.16 20.16
N ILE A 3 -20.14 -8.81 20.30
CA ILE A 3 -19.65 -7.50 19.87
C ILE A 3 -19.52 -7.58 18.35
N PHE A 4 -20.59 -7.20 17.66
CA PHE A 4 -20.55 -6.88 16.24
C PHE A 4 -19.63 -5.65 16.14
N VAL A 5 -18.39 -5.84 15.67
CA VAL A 5 -17.46 -4.72 15.46
C VAL A 5 -18.04 -3.90 14.31
N GLU A 6 -18.60 -2.75 14.65
CA GLU A 6 -19.06 -1.74 13.70
C GLU A 6 -17.95 -1.44 12.70
N LYS A 7 -18.35 -1.37 11.43
CA LYS A 7 -17.49 -1.04 10.29
C LYS A 7 -16.72 0.23 10.62
N SER A 8 -15.42 0.10 10.88
CA SER A 8 -14.54 1.25 11.06
C SER A 8 -14.57 2.09 9.78
N HIS A 9 -15.12 3.29 9.88
CA HIS A 9 -15.07 4.32 8.84
C HIS A 9 -13.65 4.90 8.79
N TYR A 10 -12.72 4.16 8.18
CA TYR A 10 -11.40 4.70 7.84
C TYR A 10 -11.54 5.56 6.57
N ALA A 11 -11.32 6.88 6.70
CA ALA A 11 -11.13 7.77 5.56
C ALA A 11 -9.69 7.62 5.02
N VAL A 12 -9.31 6.40 4.65
CA VAL A 12 -8.03 6.15 3.98
C VAL A 12 -8.32 6.09 2.50
N ASN A 13 -7.77 7.04 1.74
CA ASN A 13 -7.86 7.01 0.29
C ASN A 13 -6.88 5.97 -0.25
N THR A 14 -7.26 4.69 -0.22
CA THR A 14 -6.43 3.57 -0.68
C THR A 14 -5.94 3.75 -2.12
N LYS A 15 -6.73 4.46 -2.94
CA LYS A 15 -6.37 4.81 -4.32
C LYS A 15 -5.20 5.79 -4.39
N GLU A 16 -5.13 6.74 -3.47
CA GLU A 16 -4.06 7.72 -3.40
C GLU A 16 -2.73 7.09 -2.97
N ILE A 17 -2.77 6.19 -1.97
CA ILE A 17 -1.60 5.39 -1.58
C ILE A 17 -1.08 4.57 -2.77
N GLY A 18 -1.98 3.91 -3.49
CA GLY A 18 -1.64 3.15 -4.70
C GLY A 18 -0.97 4.01 -5.77
N THR A 19 -1.46 5.23 -5.97
CA THR A 19 -0.86 6.19 -6.90
C THR A 19 0.56 6.58 -6.47
N TYR A 20 0.79 6.96 -5.20
CA TYR A 20 2.12 7.31 -4.70
C TYR A 20 3.14 6.17 -4.88
N ILE A 21 2.73 4.93 -4.56
CA ILE A 21 3.57 3.74 -4.74
C ILE A 21 3.94 3.56 -6.22
N LYS A 22 2.95 3.66 -7.10
CA LYS A 22 3.15 3.50 -8.55
C LYS A 22 4.07 4.58 -9.12
N GLU A 23 3.83 5.85 -8.78
CA GLU A 23 4.64 6.97 -9.25
C GLU A 23 6.08 6.85 -8.76
N ARG A 24 6.28 6.49 -7.48
CA ARG A 24 7.61 6.26 -6.93
C ARG A 24 8.31 5.11 -7.65
N ARG A 25 7.64 3.99 -7.85
CA ARG A 25 8.18 2.84 -8.60
C ARG A 25 8.63 3.25 -9.99
N GLN A 26 7.80 4.02 -10.71
CA GLN A 26 8.13 4.53 -12.04
C GLN A 26 9.33 5.49 -12.01
N SER A 27 9.45 6.34 -10.99
CA SER A 27 10.62 7.23 -10.83
C SER A 27 11.95 6.48 -10.64
N LEU A 28 11.89 5.25 -10.12
CA LEU A 28 13.03 4.35 -9.97
C LEU A 28 13.28 3.48 -11.22
N ASN A 29 12.48 3.64 -12.27
CA ASN A 29 12.55 2.89 -13.53
C ASN A 29 12.44 1.36 -13.38
N ILE A 30 11.71 0.88 -12.37
CA ILE A 30 11.44 -0.55 -12.19
C ILE A 30 9.98 -0.89 -12.51
N ASN A 31 9.75 -2.11 -12.98
CA ASN A 31 8.44 -2.67 -13.26
C ASN A 31 7.83 -3.35 -12.00
N GLN A 32 6.58 -3.80 -12.10
CA GLN A 32 5.88 -4.39 -10.95
C GLN A 32 6.47 -5.73 -10.49
N LEU A 33 7.04 -6.52 -11.41
CA LEU A 33 7.71 -7.79 -11.09
C LEU A 33 9.01 -7.52 -10.33
N GLU A 34 9.81 -6.55 -10.77
CA GLU A 34 11.02 -6.13 -10.05
C GLU A 34 10.70 -5.64 -8.64
N LEU A 35 9.67 -4.80 -8.47
CA LEU A 35 9.22 -4.40 -7.12
C LEU A 35 8.74 -5.59 -6.29
N SER A 36 8.03 -6.54 -6.90
CA SER A 36 7.56 -7.76 -6.24
C SER A 36 8.72 -8.58 -5.68
N GLU A 37 9.77 -8.76 -6.48
CA GLU A 37 10.98 -9.49 -6.10
C GLU A 37 11.76 -8.75 -5.01
N LEU A 38 11.96 -7.43 -5.16
CA LEU A 38 12.67 -6.60 -4.19
C LEU A 38 11.97 -6.55 -2.82
N ALA A 39 10.63 -6.44 -2.82
CA ALA A 39 9.85 -6.36 -1.59
C ALA A 39 9.52 -7.74 -0.97
N GLY A 40 9.75 -8.84 -1.69
CA GLY A 40 9.30 -10.17 -1.28
C GLY A 40 7.77 -10.30 -1.18
N VAL A 41 7.04 -9.47 -1.94
CA VAL A 41 5.58 -9.40 -1.93
C VAL A 41 5.06 -9.90 -3.27
N GLY A 42 4.09 -10.82 -3.28
CA GLY A 42 3.57 -11.40 -4.53
C GLY A 42 3.04 -10.35 -5.52
N ILE A 43 3.32 -10.55 -6.81
CA ILE A 43 3.00 -9.59 -7.89
C ILE A 43 1.54 -9.14 -7.92
N ASN A 44 0.60 -10.05 -7.66
CA ASN A 44 -0.84 -9.72 -7.62
C ASN A 44 -1.17 -8.72 -6.51
N THR A 45 -0.43 -8.78 -5.40
CA THR A 45 -0.57 -7.85 -4.28
C THR A 45 -0.03 -6.47 -4.66
N ILE A 46 1.13 -6.39 -5.35
CA ILE A 46 1.65 -5.12 -5.88
C ILE A 46 0.64 -4.50 -6.85
N VAL A 47 0.11 -5.29 -7.78
CA VAL A 47 -0.91 -4.84 -8.74
C VAL A 47 -2.19 -4.37 -8.03
N SER A 48 -2.66 -5.08 -7.01
CA SER A 48 -3.87 -4.67 -6.27
C SER A 48 -3.62 -3.38 -5.48
N ILE A 49 -2.47 -3.25 -4.82
CA ILE A 49 -2.05 -2.05 -4.09
C ILE A 49 -2.05 -0.83 -5.03
N GLU A 50 -1.38 -0.91 -6.19
CA GLU A 50 -1.30 0.21 -7.13
C GLU A 50 -2.66 0.62 -7.72
N ARG A 51 -3.62 -0.31 -7.76
CA ARG A 51 -5.00 -0.02 -8.21
C ARG A 51 -5.89 0.52 -7.08
N GLY A 52 -5.39 0.60 -5.85
CA GLY A 52 -6.19 0.90 -4.66
C GLY A 52 -7.22 -0.18 -4.34
N GLN A 53 -6.98 -1.40 -4.80
CA GLN A 53 -7.87 -2.55 -4.66
C GLN A 53 -7.35 -3.53 -3.59
N GLY A 54 -8.28 -4.27 -2.99
CA GLY A 54 -7.96 -5.27 -1.98
C GLY A 54 -7.78 -4.67 -0.58
N ASN A 55 -7.28 -5.51 0.34
CA ASN A 55 -7.03 -5.15 1.74
C ASN A 55 -5.66 -5.73 2.16
N PRO A 56 -4.54 -5.17 1.68
CA PRO A 56 -3.21 -5.61 2.09
C PRO A 56 -3.05 -5.38 3.60
N LYS A 57 -2.29 -6.27 4.27
CA LYS A 57 -1.90 -6.01 5.66
C LYS A 57 -1.06 -4.73 5.70
N LEU A 58 -1.16 -3.99 6.81
CA LEU A 58 -0.34 -2.80 7.04
C LEU A 58 1.15 -3.11 6.86
N GLU A 59 1.61 -4.24 7.41
CA GLU A 59 2.98 -4.73 7.24
C GLU A 59 3.40 -4.82 5.77
N THR A 60 2.56 -5.36 4.90
CA THR A 60 2.83 -5.46 3.46
C THR A 60 2.96 -4.08 2.81
N LEU A 61 2.10 -3.12 3.18
CA LEU A 61 2.21 -1.74 2.69
C LEU A 61 3.51 -1.08 3.16
N LEU A 62 3.89 -1.29 4.42
CA LEU A 62 5.13 -0.77 4.99
C LEU A 62 6.35 -1.37 4.30
N THR A 63 6.38 -2.68 4.04
CA THR A 63 7.47 -3.33 3.30
C THR A 63 7.63 -2.75 1.89
N VAL A 64 6.51 -2.56 1.17
CA VAL A 64 6.55 -1.97 -0.18
C VAL A 64 7.02 -0.51 -0.12
N ALA A 65 6.55 0.27 0.85
CA ALA A 65 6.98 1.65 1.04
C ALA A 65 8.48 1.74 1.33
N ASP A 66 8.99 0.94 2.26
CA ASP A 66 10.40 0.89 2.64
C ASP A 66 11.29 0.49 1.45
N THR A 67 10.88 -0.52 0.70
CA THR A 67 11.57 -0.97 -0.54
C THR A 67 11.70 0.17 -1.57
N LEU A 68 10.70 1.04 -1.64
CA LEU A 68 10.67 2.21 -2.54
C LEU A 68 11.34 3.46 -1.94
N GLY A 69 11.86 3.39 -0.71
CA GLY A 69 12.42 4.51 0.03
C GLY A 69 11.37 5.57 0.38
N LEU A 70 10.14 5.15 0.65
CA LEU A 70 9.03 6.01 1.08
C LEU A 70 8.86 5.94 2.60
N GLN A 71 8.48 7.07 3.19
CA GLN A 71 8.12 7.16 4.60
C GLN A 71 6.60 7.26 4.75
N VAL A 72 6.03 6.48 5.67
CA VAL A 72 4.62 6.59 6.07
C VAL A 72 4.54 7.40 7.36
N GLU A 73 3.71 8.44 7.36
CA GLU A 73 3.53 9.35 8.50
C GLU A 73 2.06 9.35 8.96
N ILE A 74 1.85 9.34 10.28
CA ILE A 74 0.53 9.45 10.89
C ILE A 74 0.36 10.88 11.40
N LYS A 75 -0.68 11.57 10.92
CA LYS A 75 -1.00 12.95 11.31
C LYS A 75 -2.41 13.04 11.90
N LEU A 76 -2.65 14.09 12.68
CA LEU A 76 -4.01 14.45 13.11
C LEU A 76 -4.85 14.75 11.88
N LYS A 77 -6.09 14.27 11.89
CA LYS A 77 -7.07 14.61 10.86
C LYS A 77 -7.56 16.04 11.11
N GLU A 78 -7.45 16.89 10.09
CA GLU A 78 -8.06 18.23 10.08
C GLU A 78 -9.57 18.15 9.78
#